data_AF-A0AAV1VCJ6-F1
#
_entry.id   AF-A0AAV1VCJ6-F1
#
_cell.length_a   1.000
_cell.length_b   1.000
_cell.length_c   1.000
_cell.angle_alpha   90.00
_cell.angle_beta   90.00
_cell.angle_gamma   90.00
#
_symmetry.space_group_name_H-M   'P 1'
#
loop_
_entity.id
_entity.type
_entity.pdbx_description
1 polymer ?
#
loop_
_entity_poly.entity_id
_entity_poly.type
_entity_poly.pdbx_seq_one_letter_code
_entity_poly.pdbx_strand_id
1 'polypeptide(L)'
;MSEHRRRRSPERRTARDRGRQQTRRRSRSRSLPQEVERREQKRQRLRPRARSPPSQARHGDKKTRDFSHLVEWGKQEEKDGKGEEELVEVEKPNFGLTGALAKDQTTGNMQNGVVLKFSEPSEARPPTRRYRLYVFKGDTNIATLHVHRKSAFLIGRDKAVADILTEHPSCSKQHAVLQYRMYQKSTADGLGFEQEVRPYIMDLNSTNSTFLNGREIEGSRYIELKEKDVLRFGESTREYVLMLAA
;
A
#
# COMPACT_ATOMS: atom_id res chain seq x y z
N MET A 1 -19.67 37.50 89.45
CA MET A 1 -18.62 36.48 89.29
C MET A 1 -18.09 36.61 87.86
N SER A 2 -17.24 37.62 87.63
CA SER A 2 -15.78 37.50 87.38
C SER A 2 -15.50 37.32 85.87
N GLU A 3 -15.40 38.41 85.10
CA GLU A 3 -14.17 39.15 84.70
C GLU A 3 -13.45 38.54 83.47
N HIS A 4 -13.35 39.25 82.33
CA HIS A 4 -12.19 40.07 81.88
C HIS A 4 -10.90 39.22 81.69
N ARG A 5 -10.14 39.20 80.58
CA ARG A 5 -9.58 40.24 79.68
C ARG A 5 -8.77 39.47 78.60
N ARG A 6 -8.80 39.85 77.31
CA ARG A 6 -7.76 40.66 76.60
C ARG A 6 -6.29 40.20 76.79
N ARG A 7 -5.63 39.87 75.65
CA ARG A 7 -4.56 40.65 74.95
C ARG A 7 -3.28 39.87 74.54
N ARG A 8 -2.84 40.24 73.32
CA ARG A 8 -1.47 40.57 72.85
C ARG A 8 -0.45 39.44 72.62
N SER A 9 0.00 39.41 71.36
CA SER A 9 1.32 38.97 70.90
C SER A 9 2.47 39.60 71.70
N PRO A 10 3.65 38.98 71.63
CA PRO A 10 4.83 39.78 71.30
C PRO A 10 5.75 39.14 70.25
N GLU A 11 6.62 40.02 69.81
CA GLU A 11 7.54 40.01 68.70
C GLU A 11 8.92 39.44 69.10
N ARG A 12 9.68 38.95 68.11
CA ARG A 12 11.13 39.23 67.89
C ARG A 12 12.21 38.69 68.85
N ARG A 13 13.23 38.03 68.25
CA ARG A 13 14.70 38.34 68.21
C ARG A 13 15.61 37.11 68.44
N THR A 14 16.41 36.73 67.43
CA THR A 14 17.90 36.85 67.32
C THR A 14 18.66 35.66 67.95
N ALA A 15 19.80 35.14 67.47
CA ALA A 15 20.80 35.57 66.51
C ALA A 15 21.71 34.37 66.10
N ARG A 16 22.30 34.49 64.90
CA ARG A 16 23.73 34.22 64.53
C ARG A 16 24.38 32.87 64.89
N ASP A 17 24.88 32.17 63.87
CA ASP A 17 26.31 32.28 63.47
C ASP A 17 26.51 31.79 62.01
N ARG A 18 27.04 32.64 61.12
CA ARG A 18 28.39 32.59 60.48
C ARG A 18 28.57 31.38 59.55
N GLY A 19 28.79 31.51 58.24
CA GLY A 19 29.54 32.51 57.45
C GLY A 19 30.51 31.72 56.56
N ARG A 20 30.51 31.87 55.23
CA ARG A 20 31.57 32.55 54.44
C ARG A 20 31.16 32.47 52.95
N GLN A 21 30.68 33.56 52.34
CA GLN A 21 31.42 34.54 51.49
C GLN A 21 31.95 33.92 50.18
N GLN A 22 31.43 34.30 48.99
CA GLN A 22 31.60 35.54 48.18
C GLN A 22 32.39 35.12 46.90
N THR A 23 32.19 35.57 45.66
CA THR A 23 31.71 36.80 45.00
C THR A 23 31.10 36.38 43.64
N ARG A 24 29.94 36.83 43.16
CA ARG A 24 29.52 38.15 42.64
C ARG A 24 30.33 38.70 41.45
N ARG A 25 29.56 38.95 40.37
CA ARG A 25 29.68 40.00 39.31
C ARG A 25 30.35 39.57 38.00
N ARG A 26 30.00 40.08 36.82
CA ARG A 26 28.85 40.80 36.22
C ARG A 26 29.31 41.08 34.77
N SER A 27 28.36 41.15 33.84
CA SER A 27 28.34 41.99 32.63
C SER A 27 29.23 41.71 31.40
N ARG A 28 28.51 41.79 30.25
CA ARG A 28 28.81 42.53 29.00
C ARG A 28 29.70 41.87 27.92
N SER A 29 29.00 41.43 26.86
CA SER A 29 29.20 41.80 25.44
C SER A 29 30.61 42.12 24.95
N ARG A 30 31.12 41.35 23.98
CA ARG A 30 31.79 41.87 22.77
C ARG A 30 32.08 40.77 21.74
N SER A 31 32.04 41.21 20.50
CA SER A 31 32.16 40.60 19.18
C SER A 31 33.60 40.16 18.78
N LEU A 32 33.63 39.13 17.91
CA LEU A 32 34.56 38.67 16.82
C LEU A 32 35.79 39.54 16.43
N PRO A 33 36.83 39.04 15.69
CA PRO A 33 36.94 37.87 14.76
C PRO A 33 38.24 37.01 14.98
N GLN A 34 38.65 35.94 14.25
CA GLN A 34 38.86 35.73 12.80
C GLN A 34 39.45 34.31 12.52
N GLU A 35 39.09 33.72 11.35
CA GLU A 35 39.72 32.62 10.55
C GLU A 35 39.98 31.24 11.20
N VAL A 36 39.59 30.08 10.61
CA VAL A 36 40.03 29.56 9.29
C VAL A 36 38.94 28.75 8.56
N GLU A 37 38.93 28.93 7.24
CA GLU A 37 38.18 28.40 6.08
C GLU A 37 37.61 26.97 6.12
N ARG A 38 36.32 26.79 5.76
CA ARG A 38 35.78 26.46 4.39
C ARG A 38 36.36 25.21 3.74
N ARG A 39 35.55 24.13 3.64
CA ARG A 39 35.23 23.51 2.34
C ARG A 39 34.09 22.50 2.41
N GLU A 40 32.94 22.98 1.97
CA GLU A 40 31.81 22.20 1.51
C GLU A 40 32.00 21.89 0.00
N GLN A 41 31.31 20.86 -0.48
CA GLN A 41 30.98 20.60 -1.90
C GLN A 41 32.10 20.06 -2.82
N LYS A 42 31.83 18.86 -3.36
CA LYS A 42 31.93 18.43 -4.78
C LYS A 42 32.44 16.99 -4.91
N ARG A 43 31.55 16.00 -4.82
CA ARG A 43 31.82 14.64 -5.30
C ARG A 43 30.73 14.19 -6.27
N GLN A 44 30.77 14.77 -7.46
CA GLN A 44 30.24 14.15 -8.66
C GLN A 44 31.41 13.97 -9.64
N ARG A 45 31.36 12.81 -10.33
CA ARG A 45 32.15 12.42 -11.51
C ARG A 45 33.60 12.04 -11.21
N LEU A 46 33.94 10.77 -11.43
CA LEU A 46 35.10 10.32 -12.20
C LEU A 46 34.95 8.82 -12.52
N ARG A 47 34.88 8.52 -13.81
CA ARG A 47 34.84 7.17 -14.40
C ARG A 47 36.18 6.44 -14.16
N PRO A 48 36.23 5.13 -13.90
CA PRO A 48 37.48 4.39 -13.93
C PRO A 48 37.95 4.26 -15.38
N ARG A 49 39.10 4.88 -15.68
CA ARG A 49 39.80 4.81 -16.96
C ARG A 49 40.49 3.46 -17.07
N ALA A 50 40.27 2.80 -18.21
CA ALA A 50 40.90 1.53 -18.60
C ALA A 50 42.42 1.58 -18.42
N ARG A 51 42.97 0.61 -17.70
CA ARG A 51 44.40 0.32 -17.63
C ARG A 51 44.66 -0.85 -18.58
N SER A 52 45.21 -0.55 -19.75
CA SER A 52 45.77 -1.55 -20.66
C SER A 52 46.95 -2.26 -19.98
N PRO A 53 47.03 -3.60 -20.02
CA PRO A 53 48.23 -4.32 -19.60
C PRO A 53 49.35 -4.24 -20.67
N PRO A 54 50.62 -4.26 -20.26
CA PRO A 54 51.76 -4.11 -21.16
C PRO A 54 52.07 -5.39 -21.94
N SER A 55 52.67 -5.19 -23.12
CA SER A 55 53.06 -6.22 -24.06
C SER A 55 54.49 -6.76 -23.82
N GLN A 56 54.71 -7.97 -24.37
CA GLN A 56 55.96 -8.66 -24.70
C GLN A 56 56.53 -9.70 -23.72
N ALA A 57 56.14 -10.95 -24.01
CA ALA A 57 56.99 -12.09 -24.39
C ALA A 57 58.08 -12.59 -23.43
N ARG A 58 57.93 -13.85 -23.00
CA ARG A 58 58.90 -14.95 -23.25
C ARG A 58 58.30 -16.33 -22.96
N HIS A 59 58.72 -17.28 -23.78
CA HIS A 59 58.35 -18.70 -23.90
C HIS A 59 58.17 -19.49 -22.59
N GLY A 60 57.18 -20.37 -22.58
CA GLY A 60 57.02 -21.45 -21.60
C GLY A 60 55.93 -22.42 -22.05
N ASP A 61 56.35 -23.44 -22.79
CA ASP A 61 55.57 -24.51 -23.42
C ASP A 61 54.77 -25.34 -22.38
N LYS A 62 53.43 -25.25 -22.39
CA LYS A 62 52.54 -26.19 -21.66
C LYS A 62 51.27 -26.46 -22.46
N LYS A 63 51.32 -27.60 -23.16
CA LYS A 63 50.21 -28.30 -23.82
C LYS A 63 48.91 -28.22 -23.02
N THR A 64 47.92 -27.53 -23.57
CA THR A 64 46.51 -27.68 -23.21
C THR A 64 46.06 -29.07 -23.63
N ARG A 65 45.54 -29.85 -22.68
CA ARG A 65 44.89 -31.13 -22.98
C ARG A 65 43.51 -30.82 -23.57
N ASP A 66 43.43 -30.84 -24.89
CA ASP A 66 42.17 -30.82 -25.61
C ASP A 66 41.39 -32.11 -25.27
N PHE A 67 40.23 -31.95 -24.65
CA PHE A 67 39.26 -33.03 -24.39
C PHE A 67 38.29 -33.20 -25.57
N SER A 68 38.74 -32.93 -26.80
CA SER A 68 37.96 -33.07 -28.03
C SER A 68 37.86 -34.52 -28.55
N HIS A 69 38.34 -35.50 -27.79
CA HIS A 69 38.39 -36.91 -28.19
C HIS A 69 37.70 -37.87 -27.20
N LEU A 70 36.84 -37.37 -26.30
CA LEU A 70 36.23 -38.19 -25.24
C LEU A 70 34.71 -38.32 -25.29
N VAL A 71 34.12 -38.32 -26.49
CA VAL A 71 32.80 -38.91 -26.74
C VAL A 71 32.70 -39.31 -28.20
N GLU A 72 33.19 -40.51 -28.50
CA GLU A 72 32.80 -41.26 -29.68
C GLU A 72 31.87 -42.38 -29.17
N TRP A 73 30.56 -42.21 -29.37
CA TRP A 73 29.57 -43.23 -29.05
C TRP A 73 28.45 -43.23 -30.09
N GLY A 74 28.37 -44.31 -30.87
CA GLY A 74 27.22 -44.63 -31.71
C GLY A 74 27.55 -44.75 -33.20
N LYS A 75 27.87 -45.99 -33.62
CA LYS A 75 28.00 -46.45 -35.00
C LYS A 75 26.81 -46.02 -35.88
N GLN A 76 27.12 -45.62 -37.11
CA GLN A 76 26.18 -45.44 -38.21
C GLN A 76 25.72 -46.82 -38.70
N GLU A 77 24.48 -47.21 -38.38
CA GLU A 77 23.77 -48.27 -39.10
C GLU A 77 22.64 -47.62 -39.89
N GLU A 78 22.74 -47.71 -41.21
CA GLU A 78 21.65 -47.39 -42.13
C GLU A 78 20.48 -48.32 -41.82
N LYS A 79 19.35 -47.74 -41.39
CA LYS A 79 18.08 -48.43 -41.34
C LYS A 79 17.02 -47.50 -41.91
N ASP A 80 16.63 -47.78 -43.15
CA ASP A 80 15.45 -47.23 -43.80
C ASP A 80 14.24 -47.33 -42.87
N GLY A 81 13.76 -46.17 -42.43
CA GLY A 81 12.55 -46.03 -41.65
C GLY A 81 12.04 -44.61 -41.83
N LYS A 82 11.02 -44.45 -42.69
CA LYS A 82 10.18 -43.25 -42.73
C LYS A 82 9.49 -43.08 -41.37
N GLY A 83 10.16 -42.43 -40.44
CA GLY A 83 9.56 -41.83 -39.27
C GLY A 83 9.43 -40.35 -39.56
N GLU A 84 8.20 -39.86 -39.60
CA GLU A 84 7.93 -38.43 -39.56
C GLU A 84 8.50 -37.91 -38.24
N GLU A 85 9.67 -37.30 -38.28
CA GLU A 85 10.22 -36.56 -37.14
C GLU A 85 9.31 -35.35 -36.93
N GLU A 86 8.31 -35.51 -36.07
CA GLU A 86 7.58 -34.40 -35.48
C GLU A 86 8.62 -33.46 -34.86
N LEU A 87 8.82 -32.32 -35.52
CA LEU A 87 9.60 -31.19 -34.99
C LEU A 87 9.01 -30.85 -33.62
N VAL A 88 9.59 -31.36 -32.55
CA VAL A 88 9.29 -30.91 -31.20
C VAL A 88 9.77 -29.46 -31.15
N GLU A 89 8.85 -28.53 -31.39
CA GLU A 89 9.12 -27.10 -31.29
C GLU A 89 9.67 -26.85 -29.88
N VAL A 90 10.95 -26.47 -29.79
CA VAL A 90 11.56 -26.07 -28.54
C VAL A 90 10.78 -24.87 -28.02
N GLU A 91 9.97 -25.09 -26.97
CA GLU A 91 9.16 -24.04 -26.38
C GLU A 91 10.07 -22.88 -25.97
N LYS A 92 9.81 -21.71 -26.56
CA LYS A 92 10.55 -20.50 -26.23
C LYS A 92 10.34 -20.18 -24.75
N PRO A 93 11.36 -19.62 -24.07
CA PRO A 93 11.19 -19.19 -22.68
C PRO A 93 9.98 -18.27 -22.53
N ASN A 94 9.02 -18.69 -21.70
CA ASN A 94 7.83 -17.91 -21.39
C ASN A 94 8.15 -16.91 -20.28
N PHE A 95 8.22 -15.63 -20.63
CA PHE A 95 8.42 -14.54 -19.68
C PHE A 95 7.10 -13.95 -19.15
N GLY A 96 5.96 -14.59 -19.47
CA GLY A 96 4.68 -14.26 -18.89
C GLY A 96 4.67 -14.52 -17.38
N LEU A 97 4.01 -13.65 -16.63
CA LEU A 97 3.84 -13.81 -15.19
C LEU A 97 3.02 -15.08 -14.93
N THR A 98 3.65 -16.09 -14.32
CA THR A 98 2.94 -17.29 -13.90
C THR A 98 2.07 -16.92 -12.70
N GLY A 99 0.75 -17.09 -12.80
CA GLY A 99 -0.19 -16.80 -11.72
C GLY A 99 -0.03 -17.68 -10.47
N ALA A 100 1.06 -18.43 -10.34
CA ALA A 100 1.37 -19.33 -9.24
C ALA A 100 1.63 -18.56 -7.93
N LEU A 101 2.29 -17.40 -7.99
CA LEU A 101 2.53 -16.56 -6.81
C LEU A 101 1.22 -16.06 -6.17
N ALA A 102 0.25 -15.65 -7.00
CA ALA A 102 -1.06 -15.22 -6.53
C ALA A 102 -1.88 -16.37 -5.93
N LYS A 103 -1.52 -17.63 -6.26
CA LYS A 103 -2.16 -18.85 -5.77
C LYS A 103 -1.48 -19.45 -4.53
N ASP A 104 -0.39 -18.87 -4.05
CA ASP A 104 0.21 -19.32 -2.80
C ASP A 104 -0.70 -18.91 -1.63
N GLN A 105 -1.02 -19.86 -0.76
CA GLN A 105 -1.89 -19.63 0.40
C GLN A 105 -1.18 -18.83 1.51
N THR A 106 0.15 -18.87 1.54
CA THR A 106 0.95 -18.26 2.62
C THR A 106 1.22 -16.78 2.36
N THR A 107 1.43 -16.42 1.09
CA THR A 107 1.88 -15.07 0.69
C THR A 107 0.93 -14.41 -0.32
N GLY A 108 0.04 -15.18 -0.95
CA GLY A 108 -0.82 -14.72 -2.03
C GLY A 108 -2.15 -14.13 -1.55
N ASN A 109 -2.82 -13.45 -2.47
CA ASN A 109 -4.14 -12.85 -2.24
C ASN A 109 -5.25 -13.91 -2.36
N MET A 110 -5.12 -15.05 -1.69
CA MET A 110 -6.14 -16.09 -1.67
C MET A 110 -7.08 -15.92 -0.48
N GLN A 111 -8.38 -15.95 -0.75
CA GLN A 111 -9.41 -16.06 0.29
C GLN A 111 -10.31 -17.25 -0.04
N ASN A 112 -10.49 -18.16 0.92
CA ASN A 112 -11.35 -19.33 0.80
C ASN A 112 -11.10 -20.15 -0.49
N GLY A 113 -9.84 -20.26 -0.91
CA GLY A 113 -9.42 -21.01 -2.12
C GLY A 113 -9.59 -20.25 -3.44
N VAL A 114 -10.07 -19.01 -3.42
CA VAL A 114 -10.22 -18.15 -4.61
C VAL A 114 -9.18 -17.03 -4.57
N VAL A 115 -8.48 -16.84 -5.69
CA VAL A 115 -7.55 -15.72 -5.86
C VAL A 115 -8.34 -14.42 -6.02
N LEU A 116 -8.11 -13.45 -5.14
CA LEU A 116 -8.68 -12.12 -5.24
C LEU A 116 -7.94 -11.28 -6.29
N LYS A 117 -8.71 -10.61 -7.15
CA LYS A 117 -8.18 -9.62 -8.09
C LYS A 117 -7.75 -8.33 -7.38
N PHE A 118 -8.39 -8.03 -6.26
CA PHE A 118 -8.25 -6.79 -5.53
C PHE A 118 -7.36 -6.96 -4.29
N SER A 119 -6.54 -5.95 -4.02
CA SER A 119 -5.76 -5.82 -2.79
C SER A 119 -6.00 -4.44 -2.20
N GLU A 120 -6.23 -4.36 -0.89
CA GLU A 120 -6.48 -3.08 -0.22
C GLU A 120 -5.27 -2.14 -0.34
N PRO A 121 -5.47 -0.85 -0.66
CA PRO A 121 -4.38 0.12 -0.68
C PRO A 121 -3.88 0.43 0.74
N SER A 122 -2.66 0.97 0.87
CA SER A 122 -2.06 1.33 2.17
C SER A 122 -2.85 2.38 2.96
N GLU A 123 -3.62 3.20 2.26
CA GLU A 123 -4.51 4.23 2.80
C GLU A 123 -5.89 3.70 3.23
N ALA A 124 -6.14 2.39 3.09
CA ALA A 124 -7.39 1.76 3.48
C ALA A 124 -7.61 1.89 4.99
N ARG A 125 -8.74 2.47 5.39
CA ARG A 125 -9.14 2.61 6.81
C ARG A 125 -10.64 2.40 6.93
N PRO A 126 -11.14 1.75 8.01
CA PRO A 126 -12.57 1.66 8.25
C PRO A 126 -13.16 3.05 8.51
N PRO A 127 -14.37 3.34 8.03
CA PRO A 127 -15.00 4.64 8.23
C PRO A 127 -15.43 4.82 9.69
N THR A 128 -15.32 6.05 10.20
CA THR A 128 -15.90 6.43 11.50
C THR A 128 -17.42 6.61 11.41
N ARG A 129 -17.90 7.04 10.24
CA ARG A 129 -19.32 7.25 9.93
C ARG A 129 -19.99 5.92 9.61
N ARG A 130 -21.25 5.77 10.02
CA ARG A 130 -22.03 4.56 9.78
C ARG A 130 -22.66 4.60 8.39
N TYR A 131 -22.07 3.92 7.43
CA TYR A 131 -22.68 3.73 6.11
C TYR A 131 -23.57 2.49 6.09
N ARG A 132 -24.68 2.60 5.35
CA ARG A 132 -25.62 1.52 5.02
C ARG A 132 -25.86 1.51 3.51
N LEU A 133 -25.95 0.32 2.94
CA LEU A 133 -26.31 0.11 1.54
C LEU A 133 -27.70 -0.52 1.50
N TYR A 134 -28.68 0.21 0.96
CA TYR A 134 -30.05 -0.27 0.81
C TYR A 134 -30.21 -0.91 -0.56
N VAL A 135 -30.70 -2.16 -0.59
CA VAL A 135 -30.91 -2.91 -1.82
C VAL A 135 -32.38 -2.85 -2.18
N PHE A 136 -32.67 -2.28 -3.34
CA PHE A 136 -34.01 -2.20 -3.90
C PHE A 136 -34.13 -3.11 -5.12
N LYS A 137 -35.33 -3.64 -5.35
CA LYS A 137 -35.72 -4.28 -6.60
C LYS A 137 -37.05 -3.67 -7.01
N GLY A 138 -37.01 -2.80 -8.01
CA GLY A 138 -38.11 -1.85 -8.25
C GLY A 138 -38.35 -1.03 -6.98
N ASP A 139 -39.60 -0.97 -6.53
CA ASP A 139 -39.99 -0.13 -5.39
C ASP A 139 -39.85 -0.83 -4.02
N THR A 140 -39.42 -2.10 -4.00
CA THR A 140 -39.33 -2.89 -2.78
C THR A 140 -37.91 -2.89 -2.21
N ASN A 141 -37.77 -2.53 -0.93
CA ASN A 141 -36.51 -2.71 -0.22
C ASN A 141 -36.35 -4.18 0.19
N ILE A 142 -35.34 -4.86 -0.36
CA ILE A 142 -35.06 -6.27 -0.08
C ILE A 142 -34.18 -6.40 1.16
N ALA A 143 -33.13 -5.59 1.24
CA ALA A 143 -32.10 -5.75 2.26
C ALA A 143 -31.45 -4.42 2.64
N THR A 144 -30.97 -4.36 3.88
CA THR A 144 -30.13 -3.27 4.39
C THR A 144 -28.80 -3.83 4.85
N LEU A 145 -27.73 -3.47 4.15
CA LEU A 145 -26.38 -3.98 4.39
C LEU A 145 -25.54 -2.95 5.17
N HIS A 146 -24.88 -3.40 6.22
CA HIS A 146 -24.07 -2.54 7.09
C HIS A 146 -22.62 -2.47 6.58
N VAL A 147 -22.35 -1.51 5.69
CA VAL A 147 -21.09 -1.40 4.97
C VAL A 147 -20.05 -0.50 5.66
N HIS A 148 -19.97 -0.49 6.99
CA HIS A 148 -19.02 0.38 7.72
C HIS A 148 -18.09 -0.38 8.69
N ARG A 149 -18.26 -1.70 8.80
CA ARG A 149 -17.51 -2.52 9.77
C ARG A 149 -16.13 -2.96 9.25
N LYS A 150 -15.89 -2.84 7.96
CA LYS A 150 -14.64 -3.21 7.27
C LYS A 150 -14.15 -2.02 6.44
N SER A 151 -12.88 -2.03 6.09
CA SER A 151 -12.28 -1.08 5.14
C SER A 151 -12.67 -1.36 3.69
N ALA A 152 -12.88 -2.63 3.33
CA ALA A 152 -13.30 -3.03 2.00
C ALA A 152 -14.47 -4.02 2.04
N PHE A 153 -15.28 -4.00 0.98
CA PHE A 153 -16.36 -4.97 0.74
C PHE A 153 -16.32 -5.42 -0.72
N LEU A 154 -16.17 -6.72 -0.93
CA LEU A 154 -16.19 -7.30 -2.27
C LEU A 154 -17.63 -7.56 -2.72
N ILE A 155 -17.97 -7.05 -3.90
CA ILE A 155 -19.29 -7.20 -4.52
C ILE A 155 -19.17 -8.17 -5.69
N GLY A 156 -20.02 -9.19 -5.72
CA GLY A 156 -20.00 -10.17 -6.80
C GLY A 156 -20.91 -11.37 -6.57
N ARG A 157 -20.89 -12.29 -7.52
CA ARG A 157 -21.76 -13.49 -7.51
C ARG A 157 -21.19 -14.66 -6.71
N ASP A 158 -19.89 -14.63 -6.39
CA ASP A 158 -19.23 -15.75 -5.73
C ASP A 158 -19.43 -15.71 -4.21
N LYS A 159 -20.26 -16.62 -3.69
CA LYS A 159 -20.59 -16.73 -2.26
C LYS A 159 -19.38 -17.04 -1.38
N ALA A 160 -18.32 -17.63 -1.94
CA ALA A 160 -17.14 -17.99 -1.15
C ALA A 160 -16.33 -16.78 -0.69
N VAL A 161 -16.35 -15.68 -1.47
CA VAL A 161 -15.51 -14.49 -1.22
C VAL A 161 -16.26 -13.17 -1.17
N ALA A 162 -17.44 -13.07 -1.80
CA ALA A 162 -18.17 -11.81 -1.84
C ALA A 162 -18.81 -11.49 -0.49
N ASP A 163 -18.53 -10.30 0.04
CA ASP A 163 -19.23 -9.75 1.21
C ASP A 163 -20.65 -9.31 0.85
N ILE A 164 -20.83 -8.80 -0.37
CA ILE A 164 -22.12 -8.34 -0.91
C ILE A 164 -22.45 -9.21 -2.12
N LEU A 165 -23.39 -10.12 -1.92
CA LEU A 165 -23.78 -11.08 -2.96
C LEU A 165 -24.70 -10.44 -4.00
N THR A 166 -24.29 -10.51 -5.26
CA THR A 166 -25.13 -10.15 -6.40
C THR A 166 -25.69 -11.41 -7.05
N GLU A 167 -27.00 -11.63 -6.87
CA GLU A 167 -27.71 -12.80 -7.41
C GLU A 167 -28.21 -12.54 -8.84
N HIS A 168 -27.29 -12.19 -9.75
CA HIS A 168 -27.61 -11.99 -11.16
C HIS A 168 -26.56 -12.63 -12.06
N PRO A 169 -26.93 -13.38 -13.11
CA PRO A 169 -25.98 -14.07 -13.99
C PRO A 169 -25.07 -13.12 -14.77
N SER A 170 -25.53 -11.90 -15.06
CA SER A 170 -24.70 -10.86 -15.69
C SER A 170 -23.58 -10.36 -14.77
N CYS A 171 -23.65 -10.63 -13.46
CA CYS A 171 -22.63 -10.18 -12.52
C CYS A 171 -21.46 -11.16 -12.48
N SER A 172 -20.24 -10.61 -12.51
CA SER A 172 -19.00 -11.37 -12.39
C SER A 172 -18.84 -11.94 -10.97
N LYS A 173 -18.02 -12.99 -10.83
CA LYS A 173 -17.69 -13.60 -9.52
C LYS A 173 -17.16 -12.56 -8.53
N GLN A 174 -16.19 -11.77 -8.99
CA GLN A 174 -15.69 -10.55 -8.37
C GLN A 174 -15.98 -9.42 -9.35
N HIS A 175 -16.96 -8.57 -9.03
CA HIS A 175 -17.51 -7.59 -9.96
C HIS A 175 -16.99 -6.19 -9.64
N ALA A 176 -17.19 -5.74 -8.40
CA ALA A 176 -16.71 -4.44 -7.93
C ALA A 176 -16.27 -4.53 -6.47
N VAL A 177 -15.57 -3.50 -6.00
CA VAL A 177 -15.19 -3.36 -4.60
C VAL A 177 -15.58 -1.99 -4.09
N LEU A 178 -16.25 -1.98 -2.94
CA LEU A 178 -16.46 -0.78 -2.14
C LEU A 178 -15.27 -0.65 -1.18
N GLN A 179 -14.44 0.37 -1.37
CA GLN A 179 -13.24 0.61 -0.57
C GLN A 179 -13.34 1.95 0.15
N TYR A 180 -13.13 1.94 1.46
CA TYR A 180 -12.94 3.13 2.26
C TYR A 180 -11.47 3.54 2.26
N ARG A 181 -11.21 4.79 1.89
CA ARG A 181 -9.85 5.35 1.79
C ARG A 181 -9.75 6.60 2.65
N MET A 182 -8.63 6.74 3.36
CA MET A 182 -8.32 7.96 4.09
C MET A 182 -7.85 9.03 3.10
N TYR A 183 -8.62 10.10 2.98
CA TYR A 183 -8.27 11.27 2.21
C TYR A 183 -7.75 12.37 3.15
N GLN A 184 -6.61 12.97 2.78
CA GLN A 184 -6.06 14.13 3.48
C GLN A 184 -6.48 15.40 2.76
N LYS A 185 -7.33 16.20 3.41
CA LYS A 185 -7.74 17.51 2.91
C LYS A 185 -6.87 18.59 3.55
N SER A 186 -6.35 19.50 2.74
CA SER A 186 -5.66 20.68 3.27
C SER A 186 -6.66 21.58 4.00
N THR A 187 -6.31 22.00 5.21
CA THR A 187 -7.12 22.92 6.01
C THR A 187 -7.14 24.30 5.34
N ALA A 188 -8.21 25.08 5.51
CA ALA A 188 -8.34 26.43 4.94
C ALA A 188 -7.19 27.36 5.36
N ASP A 189 -6.66 27.16 6.57
CA ASP A 189 -5.54 27.94 7.11
C ASP A 189 -4.17 27.51 6.53
N GLY A 190 -4.11 26.43 5.74
CA GLY A 190 -2.88 25.91 5.11
C GLY A 190 -1.85 25.31 6.08
N LEU A 191 -2.11 25.35 7.40
CA LEU A 191 -1.18 24.92 8.45
C LEU A 191 -1.36 23.46 8.89
N GLY A 192 -2.33 22.73 8.33
CA GLY A 192 -2.62 21.35 8.73
C GLY A 192 -3.43 20.56 7.71
N PHE A 193 -3.55 19.26 7.96
CA PHE A 193 -4.34 18.32 7.15
C PHE A 193 -5.48 17.75 7.99
N GLU A 194 -6.71 17.86 7.47
CA GLU A 194 -7.86 17.15 7.99
C GLU A 194 -7.92 15.76 7.34
N GLN A 195 -8.06 14.73 8.16
CA GLN A 195 -8.16 13.35 7.67
C GLN A 195 -9.62 12.93 7.67
N GLU A 196 -10.13 12.55 6.50
CA GLU A 196 -11.50 12.06 6.35
C GLU A 196 -11.48 10.72 5.61
N VAL A 197 -12.21 9.74 6.12
CA VAL A 197 -12.38 8.44 5.44
C VAL A 197 -13.61 8.49 4.55
N ARG A 198 -13.42 8.27 3.24
CA ARG A 198 -14.47 8.35 2.23
C ARG A 198 -14.69 7.03 1.50
N PRO A 199 -15.93 6.70 1.12
CA PRO A 199 -16.23 5.52 0.31
C PRO A 199 -15.87 5.75 -1.16
N TYR A 200 -15.27 4.74 -1.78
CA TYR A 200 -15.00 4.67 -3.21
C TYR A 200 -15.53 3.36 -3.78
N ILE A 201 -16.06 3.39 -4.99
CA ILE A 201 -16.34 2.20 -5.79
C ILE A 201 -15.24 2.02 -6.83
N MET A 202 -14.84 0.78 -7.07
CA MET A 202 -13.99 0.41 -8.20
C MET A 202 -14.57 -0.84 -8.86
N ASP A 203 -14.77 -0.78 -10.18
CA ASP A 203 -15.11 -1.95 -10.97
C ASP A 203 -13.85 -2.78 -11.24
N LEU A 204 -13.93 -4.11 -11.04
CA LEU A 204 -12.79 -5.03 -11.16
C LEU A 204 -12.67 -5.61 -12.58
N ASN A 205 -12.89 -4.74 -13.58
CA ASN A 205 -13.05 -5.06 -14.99
C ASN A 205 -14.07 -6.19 -15.16
N SER A 206 -15.28 -5.91 -14.69
CA SER A 206 -16.38 -6.86 -14.77
C SER A 206 -16.89 -6.99 -16.21
N THR A 207 -17.58 -8.08 -16.51
CA THR A 207 -18.02 -8.39 -17.88
C THR A 207 -19.06 -7.41 -18.40
N ASN A 208 -19.95 -6.94 -17.52
CA ASN A 208 -21.08 -6.07 -17.88
C ASN A 208 -21.00 -4.69 -17.21
N SER A 209 -19.80 -4.33 -16.74
CA SER A 209 -19.49 -3.08 -16.06
C SER A 209 -20.35 -2.78 -14.81
N THR A 210 -19.97 -1.71 -14.12
CA THR A 210 -20.72 -1.14 -13.00
C THR A 210 -21.31 0.20 -13.43
N PHE A 211 -22.49 0.54 -12.93
CA PHE A 211 -23.18 1.81 -13.19
C PHE A 211 -23.35 2.59 -11.89
N LEU A 212 -23.00 3.88 -11.92
CA LEU A 212 -23.21 4.85 -10.85
C LEU A 212 -24.17 5.92 -11.35
N ASN A 213 -25.31 6.08 -10.67
CA ASN A 213 -26.37 7.03 -11.02
C ASN A 213 -26.80 6.90 -12.50
N GLY A 214 -26.90 5.66 -12.98
CA GLY A 214 -27.28 5.34 -14.36
C GLY A 214 -26.18 5.49 -15.41
N ARG A 215 -24.97 5.92 -15.03
CA ARG A 215 -23.82 6.07 -15.94
C ARG A 215 -22.81 4.96 -15.70
N GLU A 216 -22.30 4.38 -16.78
CA GLU A 216 -21.21 3.41 -16.69
C GLU A 216 -19.95 4.06 -16.13
N ILE A 217 -19.27 3.35 -15.23
CA ILE A 217 -18.00 3.79 -14.66
C ILE A 217 -16.82 3.06 -15.27
N GLU A 218 -15.67 3.74 -15.33
CA GLU A 218 -14.43 3.14 -15.82
C GLU A 218 -13.95 2.00 -14.91
N GLY A 219 -13.55 0.89 -15.53
CA GLY A 219 -12.89 -0.23 -14.86
C GLY A 219 -11.57 0.16 -14.22
N SER A 220 -11.19 -0.52 -13.13
CA SER A 220 -9.90 -0.36 -12.44
C SER A 220 -9.61 1.06 -11.90
N ARG A 221 -10.64 1.90 -11.74
CA ARG A 221 -10.52 3.26 -11.23
C ARG A 221 -11.37 3.44 -9.98
N TYR A 222 -10.81 4.09 -8.96
CA TYR A 222 -11.58 4.50 -7.78
C TYR A 222 -12.43 5.73 -8.11
N ILE A 223 -13.73 5.63 -7.86
CA ILE A 223 -14.68 6.72 -7.98
C ILE A 223 -15.30 6.97 -6.61
N GLU A 224 -15.24 8.22 -6.15
CA GLU A 224 -15.79 8.63 -4.87
C GLU A 224 -17.31 8.45 -4.88
N LEU A 225 -17.85 7.76 -3.87
CA LEU A 225 -19.27 7.66 -3.65
C LEU A 225 -19.72 8.75 -2.68
N LYS A 226 -20.91 9.28 -2.94
CA LYS A 226 -21.60 10.24 -2.10
C LYS A 226 -22.85 9.62 -1.51
N GLU A 227 -23.38 10.30 -0.50
CA GLU A 227 -24.67 9.94 0.06
C GLU A 227 -25.75 10.04 -1.02
N LYS A 228 -26.67 9.07 -1.04
CA LYS A 228 -27.78 8.91 -1.99
C LYS A 228 -27.38 8.46 -3.39
N ASP A 229 -26.09 8.17 -3.62
CA ASP A 229 -25.67 7.57 -4.88
C ASP A 229 -26.29 6.19 -5.07
N VAL A 230 -26.69 5.92 -6.31
CA VAL A 230 -27.33 4.67 -6.74
C VAL A 230 -26.33 3.86 -7.55
N LEU A 231 -26.05 2.64 -7.11
CA LEU A 231 -25.20 1.68 -7.79
C LEU A 231 -26.04 0.59 -8.43
N ARG A 232 -25.67 0.19 -9.64
CA ARG A 232 -26.21 -0.98 -10.34
C ARG A 232 -25.07 -1.79 -10.93
N PHE A 233 -25.16 -3.11 -10.82
CA PHE A 233 -24.10 -4.03 -11.23
C PHE A 233 -24.57 -4.87 -12.42
N GLY A 234 -23.86 -4.78 -13.53
CA GLY A 234 -24.28 -5.35 -14.81
C GLY A 234 -25.72 -4.98 -15.18
N GLU A 235 -26.45 -5.98 -15.70
CA GLU A 235 -27.86 -5.88 -16.08
C GLU A 235 -28.83 -6.25 -14.94
N SER A 236 -28.37 -6.22 -13.69
CA SER A 236 -29.24 -6.52 -12.56
C SER A 236 -30.35 -5.47 -12.42
N THR A 237 -31.57 -5.91 -12.13
CA THR A 237 -32.69 -5.03 -11.75
C THR A 237 -32.60 -4.52 -10.31
N ARG A 238 -31.58 -4.96 -9.55
CA ARG A 238 -31.34 -4.49 -8.18
C ARG A 238 -30.54 -3.19 -8.20
N GLU A 239 -31.00 -2.23 -7.43
CA GLU A 239 -30.34 -0.95 -7.20
C GLU A 239 -29.84 -0.88 -5.76
N TYR A 240 -28.65 -0.31 -5.58
CA TYR A 240 -27.97 -0.24 -4.29
C TYR A 240 -27.75 1.22 -3.95
N VAL A 241 -28.46 1.73 -2.95
CA VAL A 241 -28.40 3.14 -2.56
C VAL A 241 -27.52 3.28 -1.33
N LEU A 242 -26.44 4.06 -1.46
CA LEU A 242 -25.53 4.34 -0.35
C LEU A 242 -26.12 5.45 0.52
N MET A 243 -26.30 5.18 1.80
CA MET A 243 -26.83 6.15 2.76
C MET A 243 -25.94 6.24 3.98
N LEU A 244 -25.80 7.46 4.49
CA LEU A 244 -25.22 7.69 5.80
C LEU A 244 -26.31 7.45 6.85
N ALA A 245 -26.07 6.53 7.77
CA ALA A 245 -26.93 6.34 8.92
C ALA A 245 -26.63 7.45 9.93
N ALA A 246 -27.69 8.17 10.32
CA ALA A 246 -27.66 9.12 11.43
C ALA A 246 -27.39 8.41 12.77
#